data_AF-A0A973KV18-F1
#
_entry.id   AF-A0A973KV18-F1
#
_cell.length_a   1.000
_cell.length_b   1.000
_cell.length_c   1.000
_cell.angle_alpha   90.00
_cell.angle_beta   90.00
_cell.angle_gamma   90.00
#
_symmetry.space_group_name_H-M   'P 1'
#
loop_
_entity.id
_entity.type
_entity.pdbx_description
1 polymer ?
#
loop_
_entity_poly.entity_id
_entity_poly.type
_entity_poly.pdbx_seq_one_letter_code
_entity_poly.pdbx_strand_id
1 'polypeptide(L)' 'MFDPEVVVVVEAGAGRLQECLEVLRAEVGARLWVCDDPGRAVVPSSFTGSVLPVAGAAVALGALYADPLGPWPALPAVC' A
#
# COMPACT_ATOMS: atom_id res chain seq x y z
N MET A 1 -8.36 -3.01 16.32
CA MET A 1 -8.92 -2.10 15.31
C MET A 1 -8.01 -0.88 15.25
N PHE A 2 -7.60 -0.43 14.06
CA PHE A 2 -6.50 0.53 13.88
C PHE A 2 -6.94 1.98 13.60
N ASP A 3 -8.25 2.23 13.39
CA ASP A 3 -8.83 3.55 13.06
C ASP A 3 -8.00 4.39 12.06
N PRO A 4 -7.69 3.85 10.87
CA PRO A 4 -6.85 4.55 9.91
C PRO A 4 -7.61 5.71 9.26
N GLU A 5 -6.92 6.84 9.06
CA GLU A 5 -7.44 7.95 8.25
C GLU A 5 -7.61 7.55 6.78
N VAL A 6 -6.69 6.72 6.24
CA VAL A 6 -6.69 6.26 4.86
C VAL A 6 -6.34 4.77 4.78
N VAL A 7 -7.10 4.05 3.96
CA VAL A 7 -6.84 2.66 3.56
C VAL A 7 -6.33 2.65 2.12
N VAL A 8 -5.07 2.24 1.94
CA VAL A 8 -4.45 2.07 0.62
C VAL A 8 -4.64 0.63 0.15
N VAL A 9 -5.33 0.46 -0.99
CA VAL A 9 -5.60 -0.85 -1.59
C VAL A 9 -4.50 -1.17 -2.59
N VAL A 10 -3.80 -2.29 -2.35
CA VAL A 10 -2.61 -2.71 -3.11
C VAL A 10 -2.94 -3.79 -4.14
N GLU A 11 -4.16 -4.32 -4.10
CA GLU A 11 -4.66 -5.33 -5.03
C GLU A 11 -4.69 -4.79 -6.47
N ALA A 12 -4.31 -5.62 -7.45
CA ALA A 12 -4.08 -5.19 -8.82
C ALA A 12 -5.37 -4.77 -9.55
N GLY A 13 -6.49 -5.45 -9.28
CA GLY A 13 -7.81 -5.10 -9.78
C GLY A 13 -8.23 -3.71 -9.35
N ALA A 14 -8.18 -3.38 -8.05
CA ALA A 14 -8.49 -2.04 -7.55
C ALA A 14 -7.63 -0.91 -8.14
N GLY A 15 -6.40 -1.23 -8.56
CA GLY A 15 -5.50 -0.28 -9.23
C GLY A 15 -5.69 -0.17 -10.75
N ARG A 16 -6.38 -1.13 -11.40
CA ARG A 16 -6.51 -1.21 -12.87
C ARG A 16 -7.93 -1.12 -13.38
N LEU A 17 -8.89 -1.51 -12.55
CA LEU A 17 -10.32 -1.59 -12.84
C LEU A 17 -11.04 -0.75 -11.79
N GLN A 18 -11.63 0.36 -12.22
CA GLN A 18 -12.28 1.31 -11.31
C GLN A 18 -13.43 0.64 -10.55
N GLU A 19 -14.12 -0.31 -11.17
CA GLU A 19 -15.27 -1.03 -10.61
C GLU A 19 -14.88 -1.82 -9.37
N CYS A 20 -13.68 -2.41 -9.35
CA CYS A 20 -13.17 -3.15 -8.18
C CYS A 20 -13.02 -2.22 -6.95
N LEU A 21 -12.53 -1.00 -7.17
CA LEU A 21 -12.36 -0.02 -6.10
C LEU A 21 -13.71 0.58 -5.65
N GLU A 22 -14.65 0.79 -6.58
CA GLU A 22 -16.00 1.25 -6.27
C GLU A 22 -16.76 0.25 -5.38
N VAL A 23 -16.64 -1.05 -5.64
CA VAL A 23 -17.21 -2.10 -4.79
C VAL A 23 -16.66 -2.01 -3.36
N LEU A 24 -15.35 -1.84 -3.20
CA LEU A 24 -14.73 -1.69 -1.89
C LEU A 24 -15.24 -0.45 -1.15
N ARG A 25 -15.37 0.68 -1.86
CA ARG A 25 -15.89 1.94 -1.29
C ARG A 25 -17.35 1.81 -0.85
N ALA A 26 -18.17 1.13 -1.63
CA ALA A 26 -19.57 0.87 -1.29
C ALA A 26 -19.68 0.02 -0.02
N GLU A 27 -18.89 -1.05 0.10
CA GLU A 27 -18.87 -1.90 1.30
C GLU A 27 -18.40 -1.15 2.55
N VAL A 28 -17.41 -0.26 2.43
CA VAL A 28 -16.96 0.58 3.54
C VAL A 28 -18.06 1.56 3.96
N GLY A 29 -18.69 2.26 3.01
CA GLY A 29 -19.81 3.16 3.31
C GLY A 29 -21.02 2.45 3.93
N ALA A 30 -21.25 1.18 3.56
CA ALA A 30 -22.34 0.37 4.09
C ALA A 30 -22.07 -0.26 5.47
N ARG A 31 -20.82 -0.25 5.97
CA ARG A 31 -20.45 -0.93 7.23
C ARG A 31 -19.73 -0.05 8.25
N LEU A 32 -19.18 1.10 7.84
CA LEU A 32 -18.42 1.98 8.72
C LEU A 32 -19.21 3.24 9.03
N TRP A 33 -19.66 3.41 10.27
CA TRP A 33 -20.52 4.54 10.67
C TRP A 33 -19.79 5.86 10.85
N VAL A 34 -18.45 5.84 10.78
CA VAL A 34 -17.58 7.00 11.02
C VAL A 34 -16.91 7.47 9.72
N CYS A 35 -17.21 6.85 8.58
CA CYS A 35 -16.65 7.24 7.29
C CYS A 35 -17.56 8.26 6.60
N ASP A 36 -17.21 9.55 6.66
CA ASP A 36 -17.97 10.61 5.99
C ASP A 36 -17.84 10.56 4.45
N ASP A 37 -16.64 10.20 3.95
CA ASP A 37 -16.35 10.10 2.51
C ASP A 37 -15.47 8.86 2.21
N PRO A 38 -16.06 7.73 1.79
CA PRO A 38 -15.30 6.52 1.45
C PRO A 38 -14.41 6.71 0.21
N GLY A 39 -14.70 7.69 -0.65
CA GLY A 39 -13.89 8.01 -1.83
C GLY A 39 -12.51 8.55 -1.47
N ARG A 40 -12.42 9.34 -0.39
CA ARG A 40 -11.16 9.83 0.19
C ARG A 40 -10.49 8.82 1.13
N ALA A 41 -11.28 8.06 1.88
CA ALA A 41 -10.75 7.12 2.85
C ALA A 41 -10.16 5.86 2.20
N VAL A 42 -10.72 5.38 1.08
CA VAL A 42 -10.26 4.17 0.38
C VAL A 42 -9.68 4.56 -0.98
N VAL A 43 -8.36 4.42 -1.11
CA VAL A 43 -7.62 4.84 -2.31
C VAL A 43 -6.80 3.67 -2.87
N PRO A 44 -6.61 3.58 -4.20
CA PRO A 44 -5.72 2.59 -4.76
C PRO A 44 -4.27 3.02 -4.54
N SER A 45 -3.35 2.05 -4.51
CA SER A 45 -1.92 2.34 -4.48
C SER A 45 -1.49 3.10 -5.74
N SER A 46 -0.71 4.18 -5.54
CA SER A 46 -0.03 4.90 -6.62
C SER A 46 1.05 4.07 -7.31
N PHE A 47 1.45 2.94 -6.73
CA PHE A 47 2.45 2.02 -7.25
C PHE A 47 1.84 0.80 -7.94
N THR A 48 0.62 0.92 -8.48
CA THR A 48 -0.04 -0.20 -9.16
C THR A 48 0.88 -0.78 -10.26
N GLY A 49 1.18 -2.08 -10.15
CA GLY A 49 2.11 -2.78 -11.07
C GLY A 49 3.59 -2.69 -10.70
N SER A 50 3.97 -1.86 -9.72
CA SER A 50 5.35 -1.69 -9.24
C SER A 50 5.50 -1.75 -7.72
N VAL A 51 4.44 -2.13 -6.99
CA VAL A 51 4.42 -2.18 -5.52
C VAL A 51 5.61 -2.94 -4.94
N LEU A 52 5.85 -4.18 -5.38
CA LEU A 52 6.91 -5.02 -4.84
C LEU A 52 8.32 -4.47 -5.12
N PRO A 53 8.69 -4.09 -6.36
CA PRO A 53 10.00 -3.50 -6.59
C PRO A 53 10.20 -2.18 -5.84
N VAL A 54 9.16 -1.33 -5.73
CA VAL A 54 9.24 -0.09 -4.95
C VAL A 54 9.42 -0.37 -3.45
N ALA A 55 8.63 -1.28 -2.89
CA ALA A 55 8.73 -1.66 -1.49
C ALA A 55 10.09 -2.28 -1.16
N GLY A 56 10.61 -3.16 -2.03
CA GLY A 56 11.93 -3.76 -1.87
C GLY A 56 13.04 -2.72 -1.85
N ALA A 57 13.01 -1.76 -2.77
CA ALA A 57 13.98 -0.65 -2.78
C ALA A 57 13.86 0.22 -1.51
N ALA A 58 12.64 0.52 -1.06
CA ALA A 58 12.41 1.29 0.17
C ALA A 58 12.97 0.58 1.41
N VAL A 59 12.82 -0.74 1.50
CA VAL A 59 13.40 -1.55 2.59
C VAL A 59 14.92 -1.48 2.56
N ALA A 60 15.54 -1.64 1.38
CA ALA A 60 17.00 -1.56 1.25
C ALA A 60 17.52 -0.17 1.65
N LEU A 61 16.87 0.91 1.18
CA LEU A 61 17.23 2.27 1.57
C LEU A 61 17.02 2.51 3.06
N GLY A 62 15.96 1.97 3.65
CA GLY A 62 15.72 2.03 5.09
C GLY A 62 16.86 1.41 5.90
N ALA A 63 17.35 0.24 5.48
CA ALA A 63 18.51 -0.39 6.11
C ALA A 63 19.79 0.46 5.94
N LEU A 64 20.03 1.00 4.74
CA LEU A 64 21.20 1.86 4.47
C LEU A 64 21.23 3.10 5.35
N TYR A 65 20.11 3.80 5.45
CA TYR A 65 20.05 5.06 6.17
C TYR A 65 19.90 4.87 7.69
N ALA A 66 19.52 3.68 8.15
CA ALA A 66 19.54 3.34 9.57
C ALA A 66 20.97 3.17 10.10
N ASP A 67 21.88 2.56 9.33
CA ASP A 67 23.29 2.42 9.68
C ASP A 67 24.19 2.47 8.42
N PRO A 68 24.59 3.68 7.97
CA PRO A 68 25.33 3.84 6.72
C PRO A 68 26.78 3.39 6.79
N LEU A 69 27.35 3.22 8.00
CA LEU A 69 28.72 2.75 8.20
C LEU A 69 28.78 1.26 8.59
N GLY A 70 27.62 0.67 8.87
CA GLY A 70 27.47 -0.74 9.18
C GLY A 70 27.71 -1.66 7.99
N PRO A 71 27.92 -2.96 8.25
CA PRO A 71 28.04 -3.95 7.19
C PRO A 71 26.71 -4.07 6.43
N TRP A 72 26.79 -4.03 5.10
CA TRP A 72 25.61 -4.22 4.26
C TRP A 72 25.07 -5.65 4.38
N PRO A 73 23.76 -5.87 4.58
CA PRO A 73 23.21 -7.21 4.56
C PRO A 73 23.39 -7.84 3.18
N ALA A 74 24.05 -9.00 3.13
CA ALA A 74 24.12 -9.80 1.91
C ALA A 74 22.71 -10.33 1.59
N LEU A 75 22.00 -9.65 0.70
CA LEU A 75 20.73 -10.16 0.17
C LEU A 75 21.08 -11.33 -0.77
N PRO A 76 20.63 -12.57 -0.49
CA PRO A 76 20.83 -13.66 -1.42
C PRO A 76 20.15 -13.29 -2.73
N ALA A 77 20.86 -13.46 -3.85
CA ALA A 77 20.28 -13.28 -5.17
C ALA A 77 19.13 -14.30 -5.33
N VAL A 78 17.90 -13.79 -5.32
CA VAL A 78 16.72 -14.60 -5.64
C VAL A 78 16.56 -14.53 -7.16
N CYS A 79 16.88 -15.64 -7.82
CA CYS A 79 16.65 -15.86 -9.25
C CYS A 79 15.16 -16.07 -9.55
#